data_AF-A0A125W683-F1
#
_entry.id   AF-A0A125W683-F1
#
_cell.length_a   1.000
_cell.length_b   1.000
_cell.length_c   1.000
_cell.angle_alpha   90.00
_cell.angle_beta   90.00
_cell.angle_gamma   90.00
#
_symmetry.space_group_name_H-M   'P 1'
#
loop_
_entity.id
_entity.type
_entity.pdbx_description
1 polymer ?
#
loop_
_entity_poly.entity_id
_entity_poly.type
_entity_poly.pdbx_seq_one_letter_code
_entity_poly.pdbx_strand_id
1 'polypeptide(L)'
;MKEECMKKIKNMDVEWSYTGNDGPEHWHTLCDWFAEGAKFAYQSPIALEKESAETVNSQITFHYKKEEFTEKEFKNTFHFVPPNTESYVMFENVAYHLTDIHFHMPSEHLLSGKQYPLEFHLVHMNDAGENLVVGCLFTITEEENRFSEANHPMDWENGTHQQWFNPSIFLPEERLHYHYVGSLTTPPTKGPVKWFVFDTIQKMDQAFLNKIKEGMLAFNNRPLQPLNGRKIYFSND
;
A
#
# COMPACT_ATOMS: atom_id res chain seq x y z
N MET A 1 -11.38 -41.63 15.65
CA MET A 1 -12.20 -40.46 16.07
C MET A 1 -11.26 -39.45 16.71
N LYS A 2 -10.80 -38.38 16.08
CA LYS A 2 -11.33 -37.61 14.96
C LYS A 2 -10.18 -37.29 13.97
N GLU A 3 -9.94 -38.21 13.04
CA GLU A 3 -9.54 -37.81 11.69
C GLU A 3 -10.83 -37.37 11.01
N GLU A 4 -11.24 -36.13 11.25
CA GLU A 4 -12.39 -35.57 10.54
C GLU A 4 -12.26 -34.06 10.48
N CYS A 5 -12.24 -33.56 9.24
CA CYS A 5 -12.30 -32.15 8.85
C CYS A 5 -10.97 -31.39 8.72
N MET A 6 -9.95 -31.98 8.07
CA MET A 6 -9.04 -31.17 7.23
C MET A 6 -9.80 -30.77 5.97
N LYS A 7 -10.75 -29.82 6.11
CA LYS A 7 -11.26 -29.08 4.96
C LYS A 7 -10.04 -28.50 4.26
N LYS A 8 -9.93 -28.68 2.94
CA LYS A 8 -8.99 -27.95 2.10
C LYS A 8 -9.30 -26.45 2.27
N ILE A 9 -8.71 -25.82 3.27
CA ILE A 9 -8.64 -24.37 3.40
C ILE A 9 -8.04 -23.91 2.08
N LYS A 10 -8.77 -23.12 1.29
CA LYS A 10 -8.15 -22.52 0.10
C LYS A 10 -7.02 -21.67 0.63
N ASN A 11 -5.86 -21.64 -0.01
CA ASN A 11 -4.70 -20.88 0.49
C ASN A 11 -5.01 -19.40 0.84
N MET A 12 -6.11 -18.85 0.32
CA MET A 12 -6.61 -17.50 0.57
C MET A 12 -7.39 -17.34 1.90
N ASP A 13 -7.76 -18.43 2.55
CA ASP A 13 -8.51 -18.49 3.82
C ASP A 13 -7.59 -18.76 5.03
N VAL A 14 -6.27 -18.76 4.83
CA VAL A 14 -5.29 -18.94 5.92
C VAL A 14 -5.20 -17.65 6.73
N GLU A 15 -5.57 -17.72 8.00
CA GLU A 15 -5.48 -16.59 8.93
C GLU A 15 -4.03 -16.20 9.19
N TRP A 16 -3.79 -14.89 9.32
CA TRP A 16 -2.51 -14.31 9.65
C TRP A 16 -2.73 -12.98 10.39
N SER A 17 -1.75 -12.56 11.18
CA SER A 17 -1.80 -11.32 11.95
C SER A 17 -0.48 -10.56 11.86
N TYR A 18 -0.36 -9.46 12.62
CA TYR A 18 0.89 -8.70 12.75
C TYR A 18 1.69 -9.04 14.03
N THR A 19 1.26 -10.02 14.83
CA THR A 19 1.86 -10.34 16.12
C THR A 19 1.85 -11.84 16.44
N GLY A 20 2.67 -12.30 17.38
CA GLY A 20 2.60 -13.69 17.85
C GLY A 20 2.94 -14.73 16.78
N ASN A 21 2.37 -15.94 16.91
CA ASN A 21 2.75 -17.11 16.10
C ASN A 21 2.28 -17.07 14.64
N ASP A 22 1.41 -16.12 14.29
CA ASP A 22 0.91 -15.87 12.94
C ASP A 22 1.34 -14.48 12.42
N GLY A 23 2.34 -13.87 13.09
CA GLY A 23 2.94 -12.59 12.73
C GLY A 23 3.91 -12.65 11.54
N PRO A 24 4.48 -11.50 11.14
CA PRO A 24 5.28 -11.37 9.92
C PRO A 24 6.50 -12.30 9.83
N GLU A 25 7.13 -12.61 10.97
CA GLU A 25 8.26 -13.54 11.06
C GLU A 25 7.85 -15.00 10.72
N HIS A 26 6.56 -15.31 10.87
CA HIS A 26 6.01 -16.67 10.72
C HIS A 26 5.12 -16.85 9.50
N TRP A 27 4.72 -15.79 8.79
CA TRP A 27 3.81 -15.89 7.63
C TRP A 27 4.20 -16.98 6.63
N HIS A 28 5.49 -17.09 6.31
CA HIS A 28 6.00 -18.09 5.37
C HIS A 28 5.80 -19.55 5.82
N THR A 29 5.51 -19.79 7.10
CA THR A 29 5.27 -21.12 7.66
C THR A 29 3.79 -21.51 7.71
N LEU A 30 2.88 -20.55 7.50
CA LEU A 30 1.44 -20.76 7.69
C LEU A 30 0.81 -21.61 6.59
N CYS A 31 1.32 -21.52 5.35
CA CYS A 31 0.95 -22.40 4.26
C CYS A 31 1.97 -22.37 3.11
N ASP A 32 1.90 -23.37 2.22
CA ASP A 32 2.78 -23.49 1.06
C ASP A 32 2.73 -22.26 0.13
N TRP A 33 1.58 -21.60 0.02
CA TRP A 33 1.43 -20.43 -0.84
C TRP A 33 2.17 -19.20 -0.30
N PHE A 34 2.14 -19.00 1.03
CA PHE A 34 2.90 -17.93 1.68
C PHE A 34 4.39 -18.27 1.66
N ALA A 35 4.74 -19.54 1.87
CA ALA A 35 6.12 -20.02 1.75
C ALA A 35 6.69 -19.74 0.36
N GLU A 36 5.91 -19.98 -0.70
CA GLU A 36 6.35 -19.73 -2.07
C GLU A 36 6.60 -18.25 -2.36
N GLY A 37 5.69 -17.36 -1.95
CA GLY A 37 5.88 -15.93 -2.17
C GLY A 37 7.03 -15.35 -1.34
N ALA A 38 7.28 -15.88 -0.14
CA ALA A 38 8.41 -15.49 0.70
C ALA A 38 9.79 -15.86 0.11
N LYS A 39 9.86 -16.75 -0.88
CA LYS A 39 11.12 -17.08 -1.59
C LYS A 39 11.60 -15.97 -2.51
N PHE A 40 10.72 -15.02 -2.89
CA PHE A 40 11.13 -13.92 -3.76
C PHE A 40 12.16 -13.04 -3.05
N ALA A 41 13.38 -12.96 -3.57
CA ALA A 41 14.52 -12.38 -2.86
C ALA A 41 14.38 -10.88 -2.56
N TYR A 42 13.59 -10.14 -3.34
CA TYR A 42 13.43 -8.70 -3.19
C TYR A 42 12.13 -8.38 -2.45
N GLN A 43 12.04 -8.79 -1.18
CA GLN A 43 10.87 -8.52 -0.34
C GLN A 43 10.73 -7.03 -0.01
N SER A 44 9.51 -6.58 0.28
CA SER A 44 9.16 -5.22 0.77
C SER A 44 8.54 -5.28 2.16
N PRO A 45 8.60 -4.21 2.97
CA PRO A 45 9.16 -2.87 2.68
C PRO A 45 10.69 -2.78 2.85
N ILE A 46 11.28 -1.63 2.50
CA ILE A 46 12.69 -1.29 2.74
C ILE A 46 12.88 0.12 3.28
N ALA A 47 14.08 0.38 3.81
CA ALA A 47 14.58 1.73 3.98
C ALA A 47 14.96 2.35 2.62
N LEU A 48 14.59 3.62 2.44
CA LEU A 48 14.83 4.42 1.25
C LEU A 48 15.71 5.62 1.63
N GLU A 49 16.86 5.72 0.97
CA GLU A 49 17.86 6.77 1.20
C GLU A 49 18.30 7.32 -0.16
N LYS A 50 18.20 8.64 -0.36
CA LYS A 50 18.52 9.30 -1.64
C LYS A 50 19.97 9.08 -2.05
N GLU A 51 20.89 9.06 -1.09
CA GLU A 51 22.33 8.86 -1.29
C GLU A 51 22.67 7.47 -1.83
N SER A 52 21.80 6.48 -1.57
CA SER A 52 21.97 5.10 -2.04
C SER A 52 21.26 4.81 -3.36
N ALA A 53 20.46 5.77 -3.85
CA ALA A 53 19.62 5.59 -5.02
C ALA A 53 20.32 6.06 -6.30
N GLU A 54 20.11 5.31 -7.38
CA GLU A 54 20.55 5.69 -8.72
C GLU A 54 19.54 6.68 -9.32
N THR A 55 20.04 7.85 -9.65
CA THR A 55 19.25 8.89 -10.28
C THR A 55 18.84 8.50 -11.71
N VAL A 56 17.54 8.55 -12.01
CA VAL A 56 17.00 8.18 -13.33
C VAL A 56 15.90 9.14 -13.78
N ASN A 57 15.74 9.27 -15.10
CA ASN A 57 14.54 9.88 -15.69
C ASN A 57 13.45 8.80 -15.87
N SER A 58 12.94 8.29 -14.75
CA SER A 58 11.82 7.37 -14.71
C SER A 58 10.53 8.16 -14.50
N GLN A 59 9.65 8.17 -15.49
CA GLN A 59 8.39 8.90 -15.41
C GLN A 59 7.22 7.92 -15.24
N ILE A 60 6.46 8.13 -14.17
CA ILE A 60 5.14 7.55 -13.95
C ILE A 60 4.11 8.66 -14.17
N THR A 61 3.11 8.41 -15.00
CA THR A 61 2.02 9.39 -15.24
C THR A 61 0.72 8.90 -14.63
N PHE A 62 -0.03 9.83 -14.04
CA PHE A 62 -1.26 9.53 -13.30
C PHE A 62 -2.47 9.99 -14.10
N HIS A 63 -3.39 9.05 -14.37
CA HIS A 63 -4.65 9.29 -15.05
C HIS A 63 -5.79 9.05 -14.07
N TYR A 64 -5.80 9.83 -13.00
CA TYR A 64 -6.78 9.73 -11.92
C TYR A 64 -7.94 10.67 -12.14
N LYS A 65 -9.16 10.16 -11.93
CA LYS A 65 -10.38 10.95 -11.97
C LYS A 65 -11.22 10.67 -10.73
N LYS A 66 -12.22 11.51 -10.50
CA LYS A 66 -13.23 11.20 -9.50
C LYS A 66 -13.97 9.94 -9.94
N GLU A 67 -13.96 8.92 -9.09
CA GLU A 67 -14.65 7.65 -9.32
C GLU A 67 -15.27 7.14 -8.00
N GLU A 68 -16.06 6.08 -8.11
CA GLU A 68 -16.68 5.39 -6.97
C GLU A 68 -15.67 4.47 -6.29
N PHE A 69 -15.77 4.37 -4.97
CA PHE A 69 -15.08 3.39 -4.14
C PHE A 69 -16.09 2.71 -3.22
N THR A 70 -15.84 1.43 -2.93
CA THR A 70 -16.50 0.72 -1.84
C THR A 70 -15.51 0.51 -0.71
N GLU A 71 -15.93 0.85 0.49
CA GLU A 71 -15.21 0.52 1.71
C GLU A 71 -15.26 -0.98 1.98
N LYS A 72 -14.10 -1.57 2.27
CA LYS A 72 -14.00 -2.95 2.74
C LYS A 72 -13.00 -3.03 3.87
N GLU A 73 -13.31 -3.82 4.89
CA GLU A 73 -12.36 -4.20 5.92
C GLU A 73 -11.89 -5.63 5.63
N PHE A 74 -10.61 -5.79 5.29
CA PHE A 74 -9.98 -7.10 5.16
C PHE A 74 -8.48 -6.99 5.41
N LYS A 75 -7.80 -8.11 5.69
CA LYS A 75 -6.35 -8.14 5.95
C LYS A 75 -5.90 -7.17 7.07
N ASN A 76 -6.78 -6.93 8.03
CA ASN A 76 -6.56 -6.04 9.17
C ASN A 76 -6.30 -4.58 8.77
N THR A 77 -6.84 -4.13 7.64
CA THR A 77 -6.86 -2.72 7.26
C THR A 77 -8.16 -2.34 6.55
N PHE A 78 -8.44 -1.04 6.56
CA PHE A 78 -9.46 -0.42 5.72
C PHE A 78 -8.95 -0.33 4.27
N HIS A 79 -9.84 -0.58 3.33
CA HIS A 79 -9.60 -0.53 1.90
C HIS A 79 -10.67 0.30 1.19
N PHE A 80 -10.25 1.20 0.30
CA PHE A 80 -11.08 1.76 -0.75
C PHE A 80 -10.88 0.96 -2.04
N VAL A 81 -11.92 0.27 -2.48
CA VAL A 81 -11.87 -0.56 -3.71
C VAL A 81 -12.71 0.08 -4.81
N PRO A 82 -12.11 0.52 -5.94
CA PRO A 82 -12.86 1.04 -7.07
C PRO A 82 -13.50 -0.12 -7.84
N PRO A 83 -14.85 -0.22 -7.93
CA PRO A 83 -15.50 -1.34 -8.60
C PRO A 83 -15.27 -1.35 -10.11
N ASN A 84 -15.04 -0.18 -10.70
CA ASN A 84 -14.88 -0.01 -12.15
C ASN A 84 -13.41 0.22 -12.58
N THR A 85 -12.49 0.34 -11.62
CA THR A 85 -11.03 0.48 -11.85
C THR A 85 -10.68 1.55 -12.92
N GLU A 86 -11.31 2.72 -12.84
CA GLU A 86 -11.28 3.67 -13.95
C GLU A 86 -10.03 4.55 -13.94
N SER A 87 -9.45 4.80 -12.76
CA SER A 87 -8.16 5.46 -12.62
C SER A 87 -7.01 4.48 -12.90
N TYR A 88 -5.94 4.98 -13.51
CA TYR A 88 -4.75 4.17 -13.81
C TYR A 88 -3.49 5.02 -13.80
N VAL A 89 -2.34 4.34 -13.80
CA VAL A 89 -1.03 4.94 -14.05
C VAL A 89 -0.42 4.36 -15.32
N MET A 90 0.38 5.15 -16.03
CA MET A 90 1.25 4.65 -17.09
C MET A 90 2.68 4.59 -16.59
N PHE A 91 3.32 3.45 -16.81
CA PHE A 91 4.76 3.26 -16.60
C PHE A 91 5.32 2.41 -17.72
N GLU A 92 6.39 2.86 -18.38
CA GLU A 92 7.01 2.18 -19.54
C GLU A 92 6.01 1.85 -20.65
N ASN A 93 5.06 2.76 -20.92
CA ASN A 93 3.95 2.59 -21.88
C ASN A 93 2.98 1.45 -21.56
N VAL A 94 2.97 0.95 -20.31
CA VAL A 94 2.01 -0.03 -19.82
C VAL A 94 1.05 0.65 -18.85
N ALA A 95 -0.25 0.42 -19.04
CA ALA A 95 -1.29 0.86 -18.12
C ALA A 95 -1.41 -0.10 -16.93
N TYR A 96 -1.47 0.45 -15.71
CA TYR A 96 -1.80 -0.28 -14.49
C TYR A 96 -3.02 0.38 -13.86
N HIS A 97 -4.14 -0.34 -13.81
CA HIS A 97 -5.41 0.13 -13.29
C HIS A 97 -5.40 0.09 -11.77
N LEU A 98 -5.90 1.14 -11.13
CA LEU A 98 -6.04 1.21 -9.68
C LEU A 98 -7.07 0.17 -9.23
N THR A 99 -6.66 -0.70 -8.31
CA THR A 99 -7.50 -1.80 -7.82
C THR A 99 -7.84 -1.67 -6.34
N ASP A 100 -7.04 -0.91 -5.58
CA ASP A 100 -7.16 -0.85 -4.14
C ASP A 100 -6.37 0.33 -3.56
N ILE A 101 -6.90 0.95 -2.50
CA ILE A 101 -6.17 1.92 -1.68
C ILE A 101 -6.33 1.51 -0.21
N HIS A 102 -5.22 1.34 0.50
CA HIS A 102 -5.22 1.05 1.94
C HIS A 102 -4.08 1.78 2.63
N PHE A 103 -3.96 1.62 3.94
CA PHE A 103 -2.92 2.28 4.70
C PHE A 103 -2.32 1.44 5.82
N HIS A 104 -1.11 1.80 6.18
CA HIS A 104 -0.34 1.21 7.26
C HIS A 104 0.00 2.27 8.33
N MET A 105 -0.11 1.86 9.59
CA MET A 105 0.26 2.62 10.76
C MET A 105 1.12 1.75 11.68
N PRO A 106 2.36 2.17 11.99
CA PRO A 106 3.15 3.22 11.30
C PRO A 106 3.43 2.88 9.83
N SER A 107 4.18 3.75 9.13
CA SER A 107 4.65 3.48 7.77
C SER A 107 5.45 2.17 7.70
N GLU A 108 5.31 1.48 6.57
CA GLU A 108 6.07 0.27 6.29
C GLU A 108 7.48 0.62 5.81
N HIS A 109 7.59 1.59 4.90
CA HIS A 109 8.88 2.11 4.47
C HIS A 109 9.48 3.02 5.54
N LEU A 110 10.82 2.98 5.63
CA LEU A 110 11.57 4.10 6.21
C LEU A 110 12.02 5.02 5.09
N LEU A 111 11.92 6.32 5.33
CA LEU A 111 12.47 7.33 4.46
C LEU A 111 13.50 8.14 5.24
N SER A 112 14.72 8.23 4.72
CA SER A 112 15.85 8.96 5.35
C SER A 112 16.05 8.58 6.82
N GLY A 113 16.07 7.28 7.10
CA GLY A 113 16.22 6.70 8.43
C GLY A 113 15.01 6.87 9.36
N LYS A 114 13.89 7.44 8.90
CA LYS A 114 12.73 7.76 9.73
C LYS A 114 11.50 6.93 9.37
N GLN A 115 10.84 6.43 10.42
CA GLN A 115 9.50 5.84 10.31
C GLN A 115 8.47 6.94 10.51
N TYR A 116 7.43 6.94 9.68
CA TYR A 116 6.37 7.93 9.73
C TYR A 116 5.09 7.34 10.34
N PRO A 117 4.19 8.17 10.88
CA PRO A 117 2.97 7.68 11.52
C PRO A 117 2.01 6.93 10.59
N LEU A 118 2.05 7.19 9.28
CA LEU A 118 1.06 6.70 8.34
C LEU A 118 1.65 6.58 6.93
N GLU A 119 1.29 5.52 6.22
CA GLU A 119 1.61 5.33 4.81
C GLU A 119 0.41 4.78 4.05
N PHE A 120 -0.02 5.45 2.98
CA PHE A 120 -1.02 4.92 2.06
C PHE A 120 -0.36 4.17 0.91
N HIS A 121 -0.95 3.03 0.54
CA HIS A 121 -0.61 2.27 -0.65
C HIS A 121 -1.76 2.34 -1.65
N LEU A 122 -1.48 2.85 -2.85
CA LEU A 122 -2.37 2.79 -3.99
C LEU A 122 -1.88 1.67 -4.90
N VAL A 123 -2.61 0.56 -4.92
CA VAL A 123 -2.26 -0.66 -5.63
C VAL A 123 -2.88 -0.65 -7.02
N HIS A 124 -2.06 -0.95 -8.00
CA HIS A 124 -2.45 -1.02 -9.41
C HIS A 124 -2.05 -2.36 -10.01
N MET A 125 -2.79 -2.80 -11.01
CA MET A 125 -2.52 -4.03 -11.74
C MET A 125 -2.75 -3.83 -13.24
N ASN A 126 -1.88 -4.41 -14.07
CA ASN A 126 -2.09 -4.42 -15.52
C ASN A 126 -2.86 -5.68 -15.98
N ASP A 127 -3.22 -5.75 -17.26
CA ASP A 127 -3.95 -6.88 -17.84
C ASP A 127 -3.20 -8.23 -17.76
N ALA A 128 -1.88 -8.20 -17.56
CA ALA A 128 -1.05 -9.38 -17.36
C ALA A 128 -1.02 -9.85 -15.89
N GLY A 129 -1.67 -9.12 -14.97
CA GLY A 129 -1.68 -9.42 -13.54
C GLY A 129 -0.43 -8.99 -12.79
N GLU A 130 0.38 -8.10 -13.37
CA GLU A 130 1.55 -7.54 -12.71
C GLU A 130 1.17 -6.33 -11.86
N ASN A 131 1.73 -6.26 -10.65
CA ASN A 131 1.41 -5.20 -9.70
C ASN A 131 2.39 -4.03 -9.77
N LEU A 132 1.84 -2.82 -9.57
CA LEU A 132 2.55 -1.59 -9.31
C LEU A 132 1.91 -0.92 -8.09
N VAL A 133 2.71 -0.51 -7.10
CA VAL A 133 2.20 0.14 -5.89
C VAL A 133 2.83 1.52 -5.73
N VAL A 134 1.98 2.50 -5.45
CA VAL A 134 2.38 3.87 -5.11
C VAL A 134 2.24 4.07 -3.60
N GLY A 135 3.34 4.40 -2.93
CA GLY A 135 3.43 4.68 -1.51
C GLY A 135 3.46 6.18 -1.21
N CYS A 136 2.60 6.63 -0.30
CA CYS A 136 2.49 8.02 0.13
C CYS A 136 2.61 8.11 1.66
N LEU A 137 3.64 8.79 2.16
CA LEU A 137 3.89 8.92 3.60
C LEU A 137 3.25 10.20 4.18
N PHE A 138 2.78 10.10 5.42
CA PHE A 138 2.09 11.19 6.11
C PHE A 138 2.56 11.34 7.56
N THR A 139 2.64 12.60 8.00
CA THR A 139 2.51 12.98 9.41
C THR A 139 1.04 13.27 9.74
N ILE A 140 0.66 13.16 11.01
CA ILE A 140 -0.70 13.45 11.45
C ILE A 140 -0.74 14.85 12.06
N THR A 141 -1.78 15.62 11.72
CA THR A 141 -1.96 17.01 12.18
C THR A 141 -3.42 17.30 12.51
N GLU A 142 -3.64 18.33 13.35
CA GLU A 142 -4.95 18.97 13.57
C GLU A 142 -5.09 20.27 12.75
N GLU A 143 -4.04 20.69 12.03
CA GLU A 143 -4.09 21.83 11.13
C GLU A 143 -4.95 21.53 9.90
N GLU A 144 -5.78 22.50 9.51
CA GLU A 144 -6.63 22.40 8.33
C GLU A 144 -5.79 22.17 7.06
N ASN A 145 -6.18 21.16 6.28
CA ASN A 145 -5.54 20.78 5.04
C ASN A 145 -6.57 20.13 4.09
N ARG A 146 -6.13 19.64 2.93
CA ARG A 146 -7.03 19.07 1.91
C ARG A 146 -7.88 17.87 2.37
N PHE A 147 -7.50 17.20 3.47
CA PHE A 147 -8.28 16.11 4.08
C PHE A 147 -9.27 16.60 5.15
N SER A 148 -9.21 17.86 5.55
CA SER A 148 -10.11 18.41 6.56
C SER A 148 -11.54 18.48 6.03
N GLU A 149 -12.51 18.27 6.92
CA GLU A 149 -13.93 18.16 6.57
C GLU A 149 -14.48 19.35 5.78
N ALA A 150 -14.00 20.56 6.09
CA ALA A 150 -14.39 21.80 5.39
C ALA A 150 -14.04 21.79 3.89
N ASN A 151 -13.06 20.99 3.48
CA ASN A 151 -12.63 20.87 2.09
C ASN A 151 -13.35 19.75 1.32
N HIS A 152 -14.30 19.05 1.97
CA HIS A 152 -15.08 17.96 1.38
C HIS A 152 -14.20 16.97 0.59
N PRO A 153 -13.21 16.32 1.24
CA PRO A 153 -12.20 15.50 0.56
C PRO A 153 -12.80 14.32 -0.21
N MET A 154 -13.93 13.81 0.27
CA MET A 154 -14.65 12.67 -0.29
C MET A 154 -16.14 12.87 -0.02
N ASP A 155 -16.97 12.45 -0.98
CA ASP A 155 -18.42 12.33 -0.76
C ASP A 155 -18.72 10.94 -0.20
N TRP A 156 -19.34 10.87 0.98
CA TRP A 156 -19.64 9.61 1.68
C TRP A 156 -21.13 9.30 1.63
N GLU A 157 -21.47 8.08 1.20
CA GLU A 157 -22.82 7.52 1.29
C GLU A 157 -22.81 6.41 2.35
N ASN A 158 -23.03 6.79 3.61
CA ASN A 158 -22.90 5.88 4.77
C ASN A 158 -23.90 4.71 4.73
N GLY A 159 -25.02 4.83 4.02
CA GLY A 159 -26.02 3.76 3.91
C GLY A 159 -25.58 2.60 3.02
N THR A 160 -24.61 2.82 2.14
CA THR A 160 -24.13 1.86 1.14
C THR A 160 -22.63 1.58 1.21
N HIS A 161 -21.92 2.18 2.16
CA HIS A 161 -20.45 2.09 2.29
C HIS A 161 -19.72 2.53 1.01
N GLN A 162 -20.29 3.49 0.29
CA GLN A 162 -19.73 4.02 -0.96
C GLN A 162 -19.11 5.40 -0.72
N GLN A 163 -18.04 5.67 -1.45
CA GLN A 163 -17.37 6.96 -1.44
C GLN A 163 -17.06 7.41 -2.86
N TRP A 164 -17.04 8.72 -3.11
CA TRP A 164 -16.57 9.29 -4.38
C TRP A 164 -15.49 10.31 -4.14
N PHE A 165 -14.32 10.10 -4.74
CA PHE A 165 -13.21 11.03 -4.70
C PHE A 165 -12.25 10.79 -5.86
N ASN A 166 -11.37 11.76 -6.10
CA ASN A 166 -10.26 11.59 -7.04
C ASN A 166 -9.03 11.07 -6.25
N PRO A 167 -8.44 9.89 -6.59
CA PRO A 167 -7.30 9.33 -5.87
C PRO A 167 -6.07 10.23 -5.79
N SER A 168 -5.99 11.27 -6.64
CA SER A 168 -4.94 12.29 -6.57
C SER A 168 -4.90 13.04 -5.23
N ILE A 169 -5.99 12.99 -4.45
CA ILE A 169 -6.02 13.50 -3.07
C ILE A 169 -4.96 12.84 -2.15
N PHE A 170 -4.44 11.66 -2.49
CA PHE A 170 -3.37 11.02 -1.72
C PHE A 170 -1.96 11.37 -2.19
N LEU A 171 -1.82 12.00 -3.35
CA LEU A 171 -0.52 12.24 -3.98
C LEU A 171 0.03 13.63 -3.59
N PRO A 172 1.34 13.78 -3.34
CA PRO A 172 1.97 15.07 -2.97
C PRO A 172 2.24 15.97 -4.17
N GLU A 173 1.96 17.28 -4.11
CA GLU A 173 2.17 18.20 -5.25
C GLU A 173 3.54 18.02 -5.93
N GLU A 174 4.61 17.91 -5.13
CA GLU A 174 5.95 17.52 -5.58
C GLU A 174 6.05 16.00 -5.74
N ARG A 175 6.36 15.56 -6.97
CA ARG A 175 6.23 14.16 -7.40
C ARG A 175 7.55 13.39 -7.43
N LEU A 176 8.61 13.93 -6.81
CA LEU A 176 9.86 13.20 -6.61
C LEU A 176 9.62 11.90 -5.84
N HIS A 177 10.18 10.81 -6.34
CA HIS A 177 9.92 9.47 -5.82
C HIS A 177 11.10 8.52 -5.98
N TYR A 178 11.12 7.52 -5.11
CA TYR A 178 11.92 6.33 -5.25
C TYR A 178 11.19 5.33 -6.12
N HIS A 179 11.93 4.57 -6.92
CA HIS A 179 11.43 3.43 -7.68
C HIS A 179 12.29 2.19 -7.42
N TYR A 180 11.67 1.05 -7.13
CA TYR A 180 12.39 -0.22 -6.96
C TYR A 180 11.50 -1.44 -7.25
N VAL A 181 12.11 -2.60 -7.45
CA VAL A 181 11.39 -3.88 -7.58
C VAL A 181 11.30 -4.56 -6.21
N GLY A 182 10.08 -4.82 -5.78
CA GLY A 182 9.75 -5.35 -4.47
C GLY A 182 8.75 -6.49 -4.50
N SER A 183 8.07 -6.69 -3.37
CA SER A 183 6.98 -7.65 -3.19
C SER A 183 5.74 -6.95 -2.64
N LEU A 184 4.63 -7.70 -2.54
CA LEU A 184 3.57 -7.35 -1.60
C LEU A 184 4.13 -7.37 -0.17
N THR A 185 3.60 -6.51 0.70
CA THR A 185 3.98 -6.41 2.12
C THR A 185 3.06 -7.21 3.03
N THR A 186 2.00 -7.80 2.48
CA THR A 186 1.13 -8.76 3.16
C THR A 186 1.19 -10.12 2.46
N PRO A 187 0.85 -11.22 3.14
CA PRO A 187 0.76 -12.54 2.52
C PRO A 187 -0.05 -12.53 1.21
N PRO A 188 0.44 -13.23 0.15
CA PRO A 188 1.54 -14.19 0.16
C PRO A 188 2.95 -13.56 0.03
N THR A 189 3.11 -12.25 0.19
CA THR A 189 4.38 -11.51 0.04
C THR A 189 5.06 -11.75 -1.31
N LYS A 190 4.24 -11.95 -2.35
CA LYS A 190 4.68 -12.31 -3.70
C LYS A 190 5.24 -11.09 -4.42
N GLY A 191 6.34 -11.28 -5.14
CA GLY A 191 6.84 -10.34 -6.14
C GLY A 191 6.85 -10.97 -7.54
N PRO A 192 7.31 -10.23 -8.56
CA PRO A 192 7.75 -8.84 -8.48
C PRO A 192 6.58 -7.84 -8.39
N VAL A 193 6.81 -6.76 -7.64
CA VAL A 193 5.94 -5.57 -7.56
C VAL A 193 6.78 -4.35 -7.91
N LYS A 194 6.28 -3.48 -8.79
CA LYS A 194 6.93 -2.21 -9.11
C LYS A 194 6.53 -1.17 -8.06
N TRP A 195 7.46 -0.76 -7.20
CA TRP A 195 7.17 0.23 -6.16
C TRP A 195 7.55 1.64 -6.61
N PHE A 196 6.71 2.60 -6.27
CA PHE A 196 6.93 4.03 -6.42
C PHE A 196 6.60 4.70 -5.08
N VAL A 197 7.58 5.24 -4.36
CA VAL A 197 7.35 5.84 -3.04
C VAL A 197 7.75 7.30 -3.10
N PHE A 198 6.80 8.21 -2.85
CA PHE A 198 7.10 9.65 -2.90
C PHE A 198 8.02 10.07 -1.74
N ASP A 199 8.96 10.95 -2.05
CA ASP A 199 9.90 11.55 -1.09
C ASP A 199 9.21 12.63 -0.21
N THR A 200 8.13 13.23 -0.73
CA THR A 200 7.39 14.27 -0.03
C THR A 200 6.51 13.68 1.07
N ILE A 201 6.78 14.11 2.31
CA ILE A 201 5.96 13.79 3.48
C ILE A 201 4.77 14.73 3.56
N GLN A 202 3.58 14.16 3.56
CA GLN A 202 2.33 14.90 3.55
C GLN A 202 1.75 15.06 4.96
N LYS A 203 0.71 15.88 5.08
CA LYS A 203 -0.05 16.05 6.32
C LYS A 203 -1.42 15.39 6.17
N MET A 204 -1.76 14.51 7.11
CA MET A 204 -3.06 13.87 7.22
C MET A 204 -3.84 14.52 8.36
N ASP A 205 -5.07 14.95 8.08
CA ASP A 205 -6.00 15.44 9.08
C ASP A 205 -6.38 14.31 10.05
N GLN A 206 -6.25 14.57 11.36
CA GLN A 206 -6.52 13.58 12.40
C GLN A 206 -7.98 13.13 12.40
N ALA A 207 -8.94 14.02 12.11
CA ALA A 207 -10.35 13.69 12.08
C ALA A 207 -10.70 12.83 10.86
N PHE A 208 -10.11 13.11 9.69
CA PHE A 208 -10.21 12.23 8.53
C PHE A 208 -9.67 10.83 8.84
N LEU A 209 -8.47 10.75 9.41
CA LEU A 209 -7.87 9.47 9.79
C LEU A 209 -8.73 8.71 10.81
N ASN A 210 -9.35 9.40 11.76
CA ASN A 210 -10.26 8.77 12.74
C ASN A 210 -11.49 8.14 12.08
N LYS A 211 -12.01 8.71 10.98
CA LYS A 211 -13.17 8.16 10.25
C LYS A 211 -12.85 6.83 9.56
N ILE A 212 -11.61 6.63 9.12
CA ILE A 212 -11.22 5.44 8.33
C ILE A 212 -10.44 4.39 9.14
N LYS A 213 -9.95 4.73 10.33
CA LYS A 213 -9.18 3.80 11.18
C LYS A 213 -10.02 3.05 12.21
N GLU A 214 -11.32 3.37 12.33
CA GLU A 214 -12.18 2.74 13.33
C GLU A 214 -12.19 1.21 13.11
N GLY A 215 -11.96 0.44 14.18
CA GLY A 215 -11.87 -1.03 14.10
C GLY A 215 -10.51 -1.61 13.71
N MET A 216 -9.55 -0.79 13.27
CA MET A 216 -8.24 -1.28 12.81
C MET A 216 -7.27 -1.66 13.94
N LEU A 217 -6.34 -2.55 13.62
CA LEU A 217 -5.22 -2.89 14.53
C LEU A 217 -4.37 -1.65 14.82
N ALA A 218 -3.86 -1.57 16.05
CA ALA A 218 -2.97 -0.49 16.46
C ALA A 218 -1.66 -0.43 15.65
N PHE A 219 -1.22 -1.58 15.15
CA PHE A 219 -0.03 -1.74 14.32
C PHE A 219 -0.31 -2.75 13.21
N ASN A 220 -0.10 -2.35 11.96
CA ASN A 220 -0.30 -3.21 10.80
C ASN A 220 0.85 -3.10 9.77
N ASN A 221 2.07 -2.84 10.23
CA ASN A 221 3.25 -2.69 9.37
C ASN A 221 4.17 -3.92 9.45
N ARG A 222 4.61 -4.42 8.30
CA ARG A 222 5.63 -5.46 8.20
C ARG A 222 7.02 -4.90 8.56
N PRO A 223 7.90 -5.66 9.23
CA PRO A 223 9.29 -5.29 9.41
C PRO A 223 10.03 -5.09 8.08
N LEU A 224 11.06 -4.23 8.10
CA LEU A 224 11.94 -4.01 6.95
C LEU A 224 12.58 -5.29 6.45
N GLN A 225 12.73 -5.36 5.14
CA GLN A 225 13.31 -6.50 4.45
C GLN A 225 14.73 -6.17 3.97
N PRO A 226 15.63 -7.16 3.86
CA PRO A 226 16.97 -6.92 3.33
C PRO A 226 16.94 -6.42 1.88
N LEU A 227 17.84 -5.50 1.54
CA LEU A 227 17.95 -4.96 0.18
C LEU A 227 18.42 -6.02 -0.84
N ASN A 228 19.23 -6.98 -0.41
CA ASN A 228 19.75 -8.07 -1.25
C ASN A 228 20.41 -7.59 -2.55
N GLY A 229 21.06 -6.43 -2.52
CA GLY A 229 21.76 -5.85 -3.67
C GLY A 229 20.85 -5.28 -4.76
N ARG A 230 19.52 -5.25 -4.57
CA ARG A 230 18.61 -4.62 -5.54
C ARG A 230 18.86 -3.13 -5.63
N LYS A 231 18.77 -2.60 -6.84
CA LYS A 231 18.86 -1.17 -7.09
C LYS A 231 17.61 -0.45 -6.60
N ILE A 232 17.82 0.73 -6.06
CA ILE A 232 16.78 1.73 -5.81
C ILE A 232 17.09 2.87 -6.77
N TYR A 233 16.06 3.40 -7.39
CA TYR A 233 16.16 4.55 -8.28
C TYR A 233 15.50 5.75 -7.64
N PHE A 234 15.97 6.95 -7.96
CA PHE A 234 15.33 8.21 -7.55
C PHE A 234 15.03 9.04 -8.80
N SER A 235 13.80 9.56 -8.90
CA SER A 235 13.40 10.40 -10.03
C SER A 235 14.17 11.72 -10.03
N ASN A 236 14.52 12.20 -11.22
CA ASN A 236 15.00 13.56 -11.41
C ASN A 236 13.85 14.57 -11.43
N ASP A 237 14.19 15.82 -11.08
CA ASP A 237 13.41 17.02 -11.41
C ASP A 237 13.28 17.18 -12.94
#